data_AF-A0AAD9NQ99-F1
#
_entry.id   AF-A0AAD9NQ99-F1
#
_cell.length_a   1.000
_cell.length_b   1.000
_cell.length_c   1.000
_cell.angle_alpha   90.00
_cell.angle_beta   90.00
_cell.angle_gamma   90.00
#
_symmetry.space_group_name_H-M   'P 1'
#
loop_
_entity.id
_entity.type
_entity.pdbx_description
1 polymer ?
#
loop_
_entity_poly.entity_id
_entity_poly.type
_entity_poly.pdbx_seq_one_letter_code
_entity_poly.pdbx_strand_id
1 'polypeptide(L)'
;MTSYLNGRGVKEIMTTKRKERTKVIQSFRSKSTPQDLDVLDRGDHLKVTSCTRETAAWWLGTLRAVYPQDHYSGKGDNIKMHPEVGVTLKLNKSDGTLTIKGRKHMQWFRENFESVVEAGSKEFSADAEFTKTIDSYLKLNDGYTLSDLTAHLPPGGAYKHGPTYIYRLWRTLLDQWIGVAGADVYVVTPLLDARRLADILLMLVKHKLTRSRVHVYTLHRCDAEHKFSRVYKEARDLLQELKAPNKNRLLSDERVKFAAQRLQVKFGRFHCKMIALRVDASAEMLTTSASFHRWHFELESGDTVLHVRMSADELVSNYVAPLGLEHQPSRGLDDDDDDSPSVTPSMSPSISSSRPSISSSRSMPPVRHLFAR
;
A
#
# COMPACT_ATOMS: atom_id res chain seq x y z
N MET A 1 21.84 41.81 -55.53
CA MET A 1 22.84 41.19 -54.62
C MET A 1 22.09 40.30 -53.64
N THR A 2 21.87 39.04 -54.02
CA THR A 2 21.14 38.04 -53.22
C THR A 2 22.08 36.86 -53.11
N SER A 3 22.71 36.70 -51.95
CA SER A 3 23.70 35.67 -51.68
C SER A 3 23.00 34.31 -51.52
N TYR A 4 23.21 33.44 -52.50
CA TYR A 4 22.92 32.01 -52.39
C TYR A 4 23.90 31.38 -51.39
N LEU A 5 23.50 31.29 -50.11
CA LEU A 5 24.20 30.47 -49.15
C LEU A 5 23.98 28.99 -49.49
N ASN A 6 25.07 28.38 -49.93
CA ASN A 6 25.30 26.96 -50.19
C ASN A 6 24.48 25.98 -49.32
N GLY A 7 23.55 25.26 -49.97
CA GLY A 7 22.80 24.16 -49.35
C GLY A 7 23.65 22.94 -48.91
N ARG A 8 24.95 22.90 -49.23
CA ARG A 8 25.88 21.89 -48.70
C ARG A 8 26.25 22.13 -47.23
N GLY A 9 26.51 23.38 -46.83
CA GLY A 9 26.93 23.70 -45.46
C GLY A 9 25.84 23.47 -44.42
N VAL A 10 24.57 23.75 -44.77
CA VAL A 10 23.42 23.53 -43.87
C VAL A 10 23.17 22.04 -43.62
N LYS A 11 23.30 21.20 -44.67
CA LYS A 11 23.18 19.73 -44.52
C LYS A 11 24.28 19.17 -43.63
N GLU A 12 25.51 19.63 -43.80
CA GLU A 12 26.65 19.16 -43.01
C GLU A 12 26.51 19.53 -41.53
N ILE A 13 26.15 20.78 -41.20
CA ILE A 13 25.89 21.25 -39.82
C ILE A 13 24.73 20.49 -39.15
N MET A 14 23.68 20.16 -39.90
CA MET A 14 22.56 19.36 -39.37
C MET A 14 22.98 17.92 -39.08
N THR A 15 23.83 17.32 -39.92
CA THR A 15 24.31 15.95 -39.70
C THR A 15 25.25 15.82 -38.51
N THR A 16 26.13 16.79 -38.26
CA THR A 16 27.00 16.80 -37.07
C THR A 16 26.21 16.95 -35.78
N LYS A 17 25.25 17.90 -35.72
CA LYS A 17 24.37 18.06 -34.56
C LYS A 17 23.57 16.79 -34.24
N ARG A 18 23.06 16.09 -35.26
CA ARG A 18 22.33 14.83 -35.07
C ARG A 18 23.24 13.73 -34.49
N LYS A 19 24.46 13.58 -35.03
CA LYS A 19 25.45 12.59 -34.53
C LYS A 19 25.81 12.84 -33.07
N GLU A 20 26.01 14.10 -32.68
CA GLU A 20 26.30 14.46 -31.29
C GLU A 20 25.13 14.13 -30.34
N ARG A 21 23.89 14.45 -30.73
CA ARG A 21 22.70 14.11 -29.93
C ARG A 21 22.58 12.60 -29.73
N THR A 22 22.79 11.82 -30.79
CA THR A 22 22.79 10.35 -30.71
C THR A 22 23.87 9.84 -29.76
N LYS A 23 25.09 10.39 -29.81
CA LYS A 23 26.17 10.00 -28.89
C LYS A 23 25.82 10.24 -27.42
N VAL A 24 25.23 11.40 -27.09
CA VAL A 24 24.81 11.74 -25.71
C VAL A 24 23.73 10.77 -25.22
N ILE A 25 22.73 10.49 -26.05
CA ILE A 25 21.65 9.56 -25.68
C ILE A 25 22.19 8.13 -25.54
N GLN A 26 23.09 7.71 -26.43
CA GLN A 26 23.69 6.39 -26.38
C GLN A 26 24.59 6.22 -25.14
N SER A 27 25.33 7.25 -24.73
CA SER A 27 26.12 7.18 -23.49
C SER A 27 25.24 7.09 -22.24
N PHE A 28 24.05 7.68 -22.26
CA PHE A 28 23.06 7.48 -21.20
C PHE A 28 22.51 6.04 -21.23
N ARG A 29 22.08 5.55 -22.40
CA ARG A 29 21.54 4.17 -22.55
C ARG A 29 22.53 3.06 -22.18
N SER A 30 23.83 3.32 -22.24
CA SER A 30 24.84 2.35 -21.78
C SER A 30 24.95 2.24 -20.26
N LYS A 31 24.33 3.15 -19.49
CA LYS A 31 24.32 3.13 -18.03
C LYS A 31 23.08 2.41 -17.53
N SER A 32 23.24 1.51 -16.57
CA SER A 32 22.12 0.85 -15.90
C SER A 32 21.40 1.86 -15.01
N THR A 33 20.08 2.00 -15.19
CA THR A 33 19.22 2.83 -14.35
C THR A 33 18.19 1.94 -13.63
N PRO A 34 17.76 2.27 -12.39
CA PRO A 34 16.82 1.41 -11.64
C PRO A 34 15.45 1.28 -12.29
N GLN A 35 15.05 2.30 -13.04
CA GLN A 35 13.91 2.24 -13.94
C GLN A 35 14.43 1.90 -15.33
N ASP A 36 13.74 1.00 -16.04
CA ASP A 36 14.00 0.72 -17.45
C ASP A 36 13.52 1.94 -18.25
N LEU A 37 14.41 2.91 -18.44
CA LEU A 37 14.14 4.19 -19.11
C LEU A 37 14.71 4.16 -20.52
N ASP A 38 13.87 4.44 -21.51
CA ASP A 38 14.31 4.71 -22.87
C ASP A 38 14.13 6.19 -23.24
N VAL A 39 15.08 6.72 -23.99
CA VAL A 39 15.13 8.12 -24.41
C VAL A 39 15.05 8.20 -25.93
N LEU A 40 13.97 8.80 -26.42
CA LEU A 40 13.68 8.98 -27.83
C LEU A 40 13.97 10.43 -28.25
N ASP A 41 14.87 10.61 -29.20
CA ASP A 41 15.14 11.90 -29.82
C ASP A 41 14.11 12.24 -30.90
N ARG A 42 13.40 13.36 -30.74
CA ARG A 42 12.45 13.88 -31.74
C ARG A 42 12.94 15.17 -32.42
N GLY A 43 14.18 15.60 -32.14
CA GLY A 43 14.80 16.79 -32.71
C GLY A 43 14.46 18.07 -31.95
N ASP A 44 13.18 18.43 -31.89
CA ASP A 44 12.70 19.61 -31.14
C ASP A 44 12.47 19.30 -29.64
N HIS A 45 12.43 18.02 -29.28
CA HIS A 45 12.31 17.55 -27.90
C HIS A 45 12.91 16.16 -27.70
N LEU A 46 13.08 15.78 -26.44
CA LEU A 46 13.30 14.41 -26.01
C LEU A 46 12.03 13.85 -25.37
N LYS A 47 11.77 12.57 -25.60
CA LYS A 47 10.72 11.82 -24.92
C LYS A 47 11.38 10.68 -24.14
N VAL A 48 11.19 10.66 -22.83
CA VAL A 48 11.64 9.59 -21.95
C VAL A 48 10.43 8.73 -21.60
N THR A 49 10.55 7.43 -21.84
CA THR A 49 9.50 6.44 -21.60
C THR A 49 10.02 5.34 -20.69
N SER A 50 9.11 4.66 -20.00
CA SER A 50 9.43 3.46 -19.25
C SER A 50 8.42 2.35 -19.53
N CYS A 51 8.85 1.12 -19.29
CA CYS A 51 7.99 -0.07 -19.30
C CYS A 51 7.08 -0.15 -18.06
N THR A 52 7.30 0.68 -17.02
CA THR A 52 6.55 0.62 -15.76
C THR A 52 5.59 1.81 -15.58
N ARG A 53 4.35 1.53 -15.15
CA ARG A 53 3.35 2.57 -14.86
C ARG A 53 3.69 3.41 -13.63
N GLU A 54 4.54 2.91 -12.75
CA GLU A 54 4.98 3.59 -11.51
C GLU A 54 5.96 4.74 -11.78
N THR A 55 6.53 4.80 -12.99
CA THR A 55 7.49 5.81 -13.41
C THR A 55 6.94 7.24 -13.27
N ALA A 56 5.62 7.44 -13.41
CA ALA A 56 4.99 8.75 -13.21
C ALA A 56 5.17 9.28 -11.77
N ALA A 57 4.90 8.44 -10.77
CA ALA A 57 5.03 8.80 -9.37
C ALA A 57 6.51 9.02 -9.00
N TRP A 58 7.39 8.17 -9.52
CA TRP A 58 8.83 8.29 -9.34
C TRP A 58 9.39 9.60 -9.92
N TRP A 59 9.01 9.95 -11.16
CA TRP A 59 9.39 11.24 -11.75
C TRP A 59 8.92 12.41 -10.90
N LEU A 60 7.69 12.35 -10.41
CA LEU A 60 7.12 13.43 -9.61
C LEU A 60 7.88 13.63 -8.30
N GLY A 61 8.20 12.54 -7.58
CA GLY A 61 8.99 12.60 -6.34
C GLY A 61 10.39 13.12 -6.60
N THR A 62 11.06 12.55 -7.61
CA THR A 62 12.43 12.89 -7.98
C THR A 62 12.55 14.35 -8.40
N LEU A 63 11.69 14.82 -9.31
CA LEU A 63 11.74 16.19 -9.81
C LEU A 63 11.36 17.21 -8.72
N ARG A 64 10.51 16.85 -7.76
CA ARG A 64 10.22 17.68 -6.57
C ARG A 64 11.39 17.82 -5.63
N ALA A 65 12.13 16.75 -5.42
CA ALA A 65 13.32 16.78 -4.59
C ALA A 65 14.44 17.61 -5.23
N VAL A 66 14.63 17.47 -6.55
CA VAL A 66 15.70 18.17 -7.29
C VAL A 66 15.33 19.65 -7.55
N TYR A 67 14.06 19.95 -7.82
CA TYR A 67 13.58 21.31 -8.13
C TYR A 67 12.47 21.73 -7.15
N PRO A 68 12.79 21.94 -5.86
CA PRO A 68 11.78 22.26 -4.84
C PRO A 68 11.18 23.67 -5.00
N GLN A 69 11.91 24.57 -5.67
CA GLN A 69 11.52 25.97 -5.86
C GLN A 69 10.62 26.19 -7.08
N ASP A 70 10.46 25.18 -7.94
CA ASP A 70 9.74 25.31 -9.20
C ASP A 70 8.22 25.21 -8.99
N HIS A 71 7.47 26.12 -9.63
CA HIS A 71 6.02 26.06 -9.65
C HIS A 71 5.52 24.97 -10.61
N TYR A 72 4.77 24.01 -10.06
CA TYR A 72 4.10 22.95 -10.82
C TYR A 72 2.81 23.49 -11.42
N SER A 73 2.79 23.71 -12.73
CA SER A 73 1.54 24.04 -13.44
C SER A 73 1.03 22.79 -14.15
N GLY A 74 -0.24 22.42 -13.91
CA GLY A 74 -0.82 21.22 -14.48
C GLY A 74 -2.27 21.41 -14.87
N LYS A 75 -2.67 20.80 -16.00
CA LYS A 75 -4.08 20.70 -16.43
C LYS A 75 -4.33 19.25 -16.82
N GLY A 76 -5.28 18.61 -16.14
CA GLY A 76 -5.59 17.18 -16.30
C GLY A 76 -4.39 16.28 -15.95
N ASP A 77 -4.08 15.34 -16.85
CA ASP A 77 -3.02 14.35 -16.66
C ASP A 77 -1.61 14.86 -16.86
N ASN A 78 -1.42 16.12 -17.28
CA ASN A 78 -0.11 16.65 -17.59
C ASN A 78 0.37 17.64 -16.53
N ILE A 79 1.60 17.45 -16.05
CA ILE A 79 2.32 18.39 -15.19
C ILE A 79 3.45 19.00 -15.98
N LYS A 80 3.62 20.32 -15.86
CA LYS A 80 4.71 21.07 -16.46
C LYS A 80 5.60 21.68 -15.38
N MET A 81 6.90 21.68 -15.64
CA MET A 81 7.94 22.24 -14.78
C MET A 81 8.97 22.97 -15.63
N HIS A 82 9.66 23.94 -15.03
CA HIS A 82 10.53 24.88 -15.72
C HIS A 82 11.87 24.99 -14.98
N PRO A 83 12.69 23.92 -14.98
CA PRO A 83 13.89 23.85 -14.14
C PRO A 83 14.90 24.95 -14.48
N GLU A 84 14.89 25.41 -15.75
CA GLU A 84 15.75 26.48 -16.23
C GLU A 84 15.08 27.26 -17.38
N VAL A 85 15.56 28.49 -17.60
CA VAL A 85 15.09 29.34 -18.70
C VAL A 85 15.32 28.67 -20.05
N GLY A 86 14.23 28.44 -20.78
CA GLY A 86 14.26 27.83 -22.11
C GLY A 86 14.19 26.30 -22.10
N VAL A 87 13.86 25.70 -20.95
CA VAL A 87 13.56 24.28 -20.78
C VAL A 87 12.14 24.10 -20.21
N THR A 88 11.45 23.06 -20.64
CA THR A 88 10.16 22.67 -20.08
C THR A 88 10.12 21.16 -19.95
N LEU A 89 9.91 20.68 -18.74
CA LEU A 89 9.63 19.28 -18.46
C LEU A 89 8.13 19.10 -18.42
N LYS A 90 7.61 18.14 -19.19
CA LYS A 90 6.19 17.80 -19.21
C LYS A 90 6.02 16.33 -18.87
N LEU A 91 5.51 16.04 -17.68
CA LEU A 91 5.21 14.69 -17.21
C LEU A 91 3.74 14.36 -17.51
N ASN A 92 3.50 13.22 -18.15
CA ASN A 92 2.18 12.63 -18.27
C ASN A 92 1.96 11.63 -17.11
N LYS A 93 0.96 11.88 -16.26
CA LYS A 93 0.65 11.06 -15.09
C LYS A 93 0.10 9.68 -15.45
N SER A 94 -0.59 9.55 -16.58
CA SER A 94 -1.28 8.31 -16.94
C SER A 94 -0.35 7.25 -17.51
N ASP A 95 0.69 7.65 -18.25
CA ASP A 95 1.63 6.74 -18.90
C ASP A 95 3.08 6.87 -18.40
N GLY A 96 3.38 7.81 -17.50
CA GLY A 96 4.72 8.02 -16.96
C GLY A 96 5.73 8.64 -17.92
N THR A 97 5.29 9.07 -19.11
CA THR A 97 6.16 9.72 -20.09
C THR A 97 6.63 11.08 -19.59
N LEU A 98 7.94 11.29 -19.58
CA LEU A 98 8.55 12.60 -19.38
C LEU A 98 9.00 13.18 -20.73
N THR A 99 8.50 14.36 -21.07
CA THR A 99 8.88 15.09 -22.29
C THR A 99 9.73 16.30 -21.94
N ILE A 100 10.91 16.42 -22.53
CA ILE A 100 11.86 17.52 -22.29
C ILE A 100 11.90 18.39 -23.55
N LYS A 101 11.35 19.60 -23.46
CA LYS A 101 11.21 20.54 -24.59
C LYS A 101 11.92 21.87 -24.31
N GLY A 102 12.06 22.68 -25.36
CA GLY A 102 12.58 24.04 -25.29
C GLY A 102 13.90 24.21 -26.05
N ARG A 103 14.38 25.45 -26.17
CA ARG A 103 15.57 25.76 -26.98
C ARG A 103 16.86 25.15 -26.42
N LYS A 104 16.89 24.88 -25.11
CA LYS A 104 18.05 24.32 -24.39
C LYS A 104 17.86 22.88 -23.91
N HIS A 105 16.85 22.16 -24.40
CA HIS A 105 16.50 20.82 -23.90
C HIS A 105 17.67 19.81 -23.95
N MET A 106 18.48 19.83 -25.01
CA MET A 106 19.63 18.92 -25.13
C MET A 106 20.77 19.28 -24.20
N GLN A 107 21.00 20.57 -24.00
CA GLN A 107 22.04 21.05 -23.09
C GLN A 107 21.67 20.63 -21.66
N TRP A 108 20.44 20.94 -21.26
CA TRP A 108 19.91 20.53 -19.96
C TRP A 108 19.95 19.00 -19.78
N PHE A 109 19.56 18.23 -20.80
CA PHE A 109 19.61 16.76 -20.72
C PHE A 109 21.03 16.25 -20.46
N ARG A 110 22.02 16.81 -21.17
CA ARG A 110 23.43 16.43 -21.00
C ARG A 110 23.96 16.77 -19.61
N GLU A 111 23.60 17.94 -19.09
CA GLU A 111 24.18 18.48 -17.85
C GLU A 111 23.47 17.98 -16.59
N ASN A 112 22.15 17.77 -16.65
CA ASN A 112 21.33 17.55 -15.45
C ASN A 112 20.67 16.18 -15.38
N PHE A 113 20.32 15.56 -16.51
CA PHE A 113 19.40 14.42 -16.51
C PHE A 113 19.96 13.20 -15.75
N GLU A 114 21.26 12.95 -15.85
CA GLU A 114 21.91 11.87 -15.11
C GLU A 114 21.80 12.07 -13.60
N SER A 115 22.06 13.28 -13.10
CA SER A 115 21.93 13.61 -11.67
C SER A 115 20.48 13.46 -11.19
N VAL A 116 19.51 13.87 -12.01
CA VAL A 116 18.08 13.66 -11.71
C VAL A 116 17.78 12.17 -11.56
N VAL A 117 18.22 11.34 -12.52
CA VAL A 117 18.00 9.88 -12.46
C VAL A 117 18.72 9.26 -11.26
N GLU A 118 19.94 9.67 -10.96
CA GLU A 118 20.72 9.19 -9.82
C GLU A 118 20.06 9.55 -8.48
N ALA A 119 19.53 10.78 -8.35
CA ALA A 119 18.79 11.22 -7.18
C ALA A 119 17.54 10.34 -6.94
N GLY A 120 16.76 10.09 -7.99
CA GLY A 120 15.62 9.18 -7.91
C GLY A 120 16.02 7.72 -7.66
N SER A 121 17.22 7.33 -8.07
CA SER A 121 17.78 5.99 -7.83
C SER A 121 18.14 5.75 -6.37
N LYS A 122 18.69 6.76 -5.69
CA LYS A 122 19.01 6.71 -4.26
C LYS A 122 17.76 6.55 -3.40
N GLU A 123 16.68 7.25 -3.75
CA GLU A 123 15.38 7.11 -3.08
C GLU A 123 14.80 5.70 -3.27
N PHE A 124 14.89 5.15 -4.48
CA PHE A 124 14.41 3.79 -4.78
C PHE A 124 15.24 2.71 -4.07
N SER A 125 16.57 2.84 -4.02
CA SER A 125 17.43 1.91 -3.28
C SER A 125 17.14 1.93 -1.78
N ALA A 126 16.88 3.11 -1.21
CA ALA A 126 16.48 3.24 0.19
C ALA A 126 15.09 2.62 0.44
N ASP A 127 14.13 2.79 -0.47
CA ASP A 127 12.82 2.14 -0.39
C ASP A 127 12.90 0.61 -0.56
N ALA A 128 13.81 0.09 -1.38
CA ALA A 128 14.04 -1.35 -1.55
C ALA A 128 14.67 -1.97 -0.30
N GLU A 129 15.68 -1.33 0.30
CA GLU A 129 16.27 -1.76 1.58
C GLU A 129 15.26 -1.67 2.73
N PHE A 130 14.45 -0.60 2.74
CA PHE A 130 13.35 -0.42 3.67
C PHE A 130 12.32 -1.56 3.54
N THR A 131 11.93 -1.91 2.32
CA THR A 131 11.00 -3.01 2.04
C THR A 131 11.57 -4.35 2.51
N LYS A 132 12.84 -4.64 2.21
CA LYS A 132 13.52 -5.84 2.71
C LYS A 132 13.56 -5.91 4.24
N THR A 133 13.75 -4.76 4.89
CA THR A 133 13.73 -4.66 6.34
C THR A 133 12.34 -5.01 6.88
N ILE A 134 11.27 -4.46 6.30
CA ILE A 134 9.89 -4.82 6.66
C ILE A 134 9.62 -6.31 6.41
N ASP A 135 10.06 -6.86 5.28
CA ASP A 135 9.87 -8.28 4.96
C ASP A 135 10.51 -9.20 6.00
N SER A 136 11.71 -8.84 6.48
CA SER A 136 12.38 -9.53 7.57
C SER A 136 11.59 -9.44 8.88
N TYR A 137 11.10 -8.25 9.23
CA TYR A 137 10.27 -8.05 10.42
C TYR A 137 8.98 -8.88 10.41
N LEU A 138 8.29 -8.89 9.27
CA LEU A 138 7.06 -9.64 9.06
C LEU A 138 7.32 -11.14 8.78
N LYS A 139 8.59 -11.53 8.61
CA LYS A 139 9.01 -12.88 8.20
C LYS A 139 8.33 -13.35 6.91
N LEU A 140 8.24 -12.46 5.93
CA LEU A 140 7.70 -12.73 4.59
C LEU A 140 8.74 -13.42 3.68
N ASN A 141 10.01 -13.40 4.07
CA ASN A 141 11.14 -13.99 3.36
C ASN A 141 11.60 -15.34 3.96
N ASP A 142 10.70 -16.07 4.65
CA ASP A 142 11.03 -17.32 5.33
C ASP A 142 11.05 -18.57 4.44
N GLY A 143 11.11 -18.37 3.12
CA GLY A 143 11.27 -19.41 2.11
C GLY A 143 9.96 -20.05 1.61
N TYR A 144 8.81 -19.62 2.12
CA TYR A 144 7.50 -20.14 1.69
C TYR A 144 6.77 -19.12 0.82
N THR A 145 6.39 -19.50 -0.40
CA THR A 145 5.54 -18.69 -1.26
C THR A 145 4.05 -18.91 -0.97
N LEU A 146 3.19 -18.00 -1.43
CA LEU A 146 1.75 -18.21 -1.33
C LEU A 146 1.31 -19.50 -2.06
N SER A 147 1.97 -19.80 -3.19
CA SER A 147 1.72 -21.03 -3.95
C SER A 147 2.04 -22.26 -3.09
N ASP A 148 3.16 -22.25 -2.37
CA ASP A 148 3.51 -23.35 -1.47
C ASP A 148 2.48 -23.52 -0.36
N LEU A 149 2.04 -22.41 0.24
CA LEU A 149 1.07 -22.46 1.33
C LEU A 149 -0.28 -22.97 0.84
N THR A 150 -0.80 -22.43 -0.26
CA THR A 150 -2.13 -22.77 -0.79
C THR A 150 -2.19 -24.15 -1.45
N ALA A 151 -1.10 -24.65 -2.04
CA ALA A 151 -1.04 -26.00 -2.61
C ALA A 151 -1.33 -27.12 -1.58
N HIS A 152 -1.11 -26.84 -0.30
CA HIS A 152 -1.38 -27.78 0.80
C HIS A 152 -2.79 -27.63 1.41
N LEU A 153 -3.68 -26.84 0.79
CA LEU A 153 -5.09 -26.73 1.17
C LEU A 153 -5.97 -27.48 0.17
N PRO A 154 -6.70 -28.52 0.59
CA PRO A 154 -7.70 -29.12 -0.25
C PRO A 154 -8.88 -28.15 -0.45
N PRO A 155 -9.71 -28.34 -1.50
CA PRO A 155 -10.85 -27.45 -1.78
C PRO A 155 -11.84 -27.28 -0.63
N GLY A 156 -11.98 -28.30 0.24
CA GLY A 156 -12.85 -28.26 1.42
C GLY A 156 -12.21 -27.64 2.68
N GLY A 157 -10.97 -27.17 2.59
CA GLY A 157 -10.21 -26.66 3.73
C GLY A 157 -9.54 -27.76 4.54
N ALA A 158 -8.66 -27.36 5.46
CA ALA A 158 -7.88 -28.28 6.29
C ALA A 158 -7.74 -27.78 7.71
N TYR A 159 -7.43 -28.70 8.63
CA TYR A 159 -6.92 -28.37 9.95
C TYR A 159 -5.42 -28.08 9.84
N LYS A 160 -4.98 -26.92 10.34
CA LYS A 160 -3.60 -26.46 10.25
C LYS A 160 -3.15 -25.82 11.55
N HIS A 161 -1.84 -25.86 11.80
CA HIS A 161 -1.26 -25.28 12.99
C HIS A 161 -1.24 -23.75 12.89
N GLY A 162 -1.72 -23.07 13.93
CA GLY A 162 -1.84 -21.62 13.98
C GLY A 162 -0.51 -20.88 13.77
N PRO A 163 0.49 -21.10 14.66
CA PRO A 163 1.80 -20.43 14.59
C PRO A 163 2.61 -20.67 13.31
N THR A 164 2.68 -21.92 12.85
CA THR A 164 3.61 -22.30 11.77
C THR A 164 2.98 -22.24 10.39
N TYR A 165 1.64 -22.21 10.29
CA TYR A 165 0.95 -22.24 9.02
C TYR A 165 -0.08 -21.12 8.87
N ILE A 166 -1.08 -21.02 9.75
CA ILE A 166 -2.22 -20.11 9.52
C ILE A 166 -1.77 -18.65 9.57
N TYR A 167 -0.99 -18.25 10.58
CA TYR A 167 -0.49 -16.88 10.64
C TYR A 167 0.43 -16.54 9.46
N ARG A 168 1.24 -17.52 9.01
CA ARG A 168 2.08 -17.37 7.82
C ARG A 168 1.23 -17.17 6.57
N LEU A 169 0.19 -17.97 6.37
CA LEU A 169 -0.75 -17.81 5.26
C LEU A 169 -1.46 -16.45 5.30
N TRP A 170 -1.94 -16.04 6.48
CA TRP A 170 -2.58 -14.73 6.68
C TRP A 170 -1.68 -13.57 6.28
N ARG A 171 -0.45 -13.50 6.83
CA ARG A 171 0.45 -12.39 6.54
C ARG A 171 0.91 -12.38 5.09
N THR A 172 1.12 -13.53 4.47
CA THR A 172 1.48 -13.63 3.04
C THR A 172 0.33 -13.18 2.14
N LEU A 173 -0.91 -13.59 2.43
CA LEU A 173 -2.09 -13.13 1.70
C LEU A 173 -2.30 -11.63 1.87
N LEU A 174 -2.27 -11.12 3.11
CA LEU A 174 -2.44 -9.68 3.38
C LEU A 174 -1.37 -8.84 2.68
N ASP A 175 -0.10 -9.26 2.72
CA ASP A 175 0.98 -8.56 2.02
C ASP A 175 0.72 -8.51 0.50
N GLN A 176 0.38 -9.65 -0.10
CA GLN A 176 0.08 -9.71 -1.53
C GLN A 176 -1.15 -8.88 -1.90
N TRP A 177 -2.23 -9.01 -1.13
CA TRP A 177 -3.52 -8.35 -1.40
C TRP A 177 -3.45 -6.83 -1.20
N ILE A 178 -2.77 -6.36 -0.16
CA ILE A 178 -2.50 -4.93 0.04
C ILE A 178 -1.58 -4.39 -1.07
N GLY A 179 -0.71 -5.25 -1.61
CA GLY A 179 0.12 -5.00 -2.79
C GLY A 179 -0.65 -4.77 -4.10
N VAL A 180 -1.92 -5.16 -4.18
CA VAL A 180 -2.74 -4.95 -5.38
C VAL A 180 -3.27 -3.52 -5.42
N ALA A 181 -3.04 -2.83 -6.55
CA ALA A 181 -3.46 -1.45 -6.71
C ALA A 181 -4.99 -1.32 -6.68
N GLY A 182 -5.50 -0.39 -5.86
CA GLY A 182 -6.94 -0.11 -5.74
C GLY A 182 -7.77 -1.18 -5.02
N ALA A 183 -7.14 -2.23 -4.47
CA ALA A 183 -7.83 -3.30 -3.77
C ALA A 183 -8.55 -2.83 -2.49
N ASP A 184 -9.72 -3.45 -2.24
CA ASP A 184 -10.35 -3.44 -0.92
C ASP A 184 -10.04 -4.74 -0.20
N VAL A 185 -9.33 -4.63 0.93
CA VAL A 185 -8.94 -5.77 1.77
C VAL A 185 -9.77 -5.74 3.04
N TYR A 186 -10.47 -6.82 3.35
CA TYR A 186 -11.29 -6.95 4.54
C TYR A 186 -10.59 -7.84 5.56
N VAL A 187 -10.52 -7.40 6.81
CA VAL A 187 -10.03 -8.17 7.96
C VAL A 187 -11.17 -8.25 8.97
N VAL A 188 -11.84 -9.38 9.00
CA VAL A 188 -12.99 -9.63 9.87
C VAL A 188 -12.56 -10.59 10.96
N THR A 189 -12.48 -10.10 12.19
CA THR A 189 -12.00 -10.91 13.32
C THR A 189 -12.55 -10.40 14.65
N PRO A 190 -13.13 -11.26 15.51
CA PRO A 190 -13.66 -10.82 16.79
C PRO A 190 -12.54 -10.40 17.74
N LEU A 191 -11.38 -11.07 17.68
CA LEU A 191 -10.20 -10.74 18.47
C LEU A 191 -9.06 -10.20 17.60
N LEU A 192 -8.42 -9.13 18.04
CA LEU A 192 -7.32 -8.44 17.39
C LEU A 192 -6.42 -7.81 18.46
N ASP A 193 -5.14 -8.20 18.47
CA ASP A 193 -4.12 -7.61 19.35
C ASP A 193 -3.29 -6.52 18.65
N ALA A 194 -2.51 -5.80 19.46
CA ALA A 194 -1.70 -4.69 19.01
C ALA A 194 -0.62 -5.09 18.00
N ARG A 195 -0.03 -6.29 18.15
CA ARG A 195 1.02 -6.77 17.27
C ARG A 195 0.47 -7.09 15.88
N ARG A 196 -0.67 -7.79 15.82
CA ARG A 196 -1.34 -8.09 14.55
C ARG A 196 -1.84 -6.84 13.83
N LEU A 197 -2.33 -5.85 14.58
CA LEU A 197 -2.68 -4.55 14.01
C LEU A 197 -1.44 -3.79 13.51
N ALA A 198 -0.32 -3.85 14.22
CA ALA A 198 0.94 -3.27 13.76
C ALA A 198 1.43 -3.91 12.45
N ASP A 199 1.28 -5.24 12.28
CA ASP A 199 1.62 -5.93 11.04
C ASP A 199 0.82 -5.39 9.83
N ILE A 200 -0.49 -5.17 9.99
CA ILE A 200 -1.34 -4.57 8.94
C ILE A 200 -0.84 -3.17 8.57
N LEU A 201 -0.54 -2.34 9.58
CA LEU A 201 -0.03 -0.99 9.37
C LEU A 201 1.33 -1.01 8.67
N LEU A 202 2.24 -1.92 9.02
CA LEU A 202 3.52 -2.13 8.33
C LEU A 202 3.33 -2.48 6.87
N MET A 203 2.41 -3.39 6.55
CA MET A 203 2.10 -3.76 5.16
C MET A 203 1.54 -2.57 4.38
N LEU A 204 0.69 -1.74 5.00
CA LEU A 204 0.19 -0.50 4.38
C LEU A 204 1.31 0.53 4.13
N VAL A 205 2.31 0.61 5.01
CA VAL A 205 3.50 1.44 4.77
C VAL A 205 4.36 0.88 3.64
N LYS A 206 4.62 -0.44 3.63
CA LYS A 206 5.37 -1.12 2.57
C LYS A 206 4.75 -0.85 1.20
N HIS A 207 3.43 -1.00 1.09
CA HIS A 207 2.67 -0.81 -0.14
C HIS A 207 2.08 0.59 -0.24
N LYS A 208 2.87 1.64 0.06
CA LYS A 208 2.36 3.02 0.11
C LYS A 208 1.77 3.53 -1.21
N LEU A 209 2.21 2.98 -2.35
CA LEU A 209 1.80 3.44 -3.69
C LEU A 209 0.53 2.77 -4.21
N THR A 210 0.10 1.64 -3.63
CA THR A 210 -0.99 0.82 -4.20
C THR A 210 -2.37 1.43 -4.00
N ARG A 211 -2.51 2.39 -3.06
CA ARG A 211 -3.78 3.00 -2.67
C ARG A 211 -4.86 2.00 -2.24
N SER A 212 -4.50 0.76 -1.93
CA SER A 212 -5.42 -0.22 -1.35
C SER A 212 -5.94 0.25 0.01
N ARG A 213 -7.15 -0.17 0.36
CA ARG A 213 -7.82 0.16 1.61
C ARG A 213 -7.98 -1.10 2.43
N VAL A 214 -7.77 -1.00 3.74
CA VAL A 214 -7.97 -2.12 4.66
C VAL A 214 -9.14 -1.82 5.58
N HIS A 215 -10.16 -2.66 5.52
CA HIS A 215 -11.37 -2.59 6.33
C HIS A 215 -11.26 -3.59 7.47
N VAL A 216 -11.04 -3.13 8.70
CA VAL A 216 -11.04 -3.96 9.90
C VAL A 216 -12.43 -3.95 10.52
N TYR A 217 -13.04 -5.12 10.62
CA TYR A 217 -14.27 -5.34 11.38
C TYR A 217 -13.96 -6.18 12.60
N THR A 218 -14.19 -5.63 13.79
CA THR A 218 -13.82 -6.26 15.06
C THR A 218 -14.78 -5.93 16.20
N LEU A 219 -14.61 -6.56 17.36
CA LEU A 219 -15.38 -6.20 18.56
C LEU A 219 -14.85 -4.87 19.14
N HIS A 220 -15.71 -4.12 19.83
CA HIS A 220 -15.25 -2.93 20.57
C HIS A 220 -14.13 -3.26 21.57
N ARG A 221 -14.22 -4.44 22.21
CA ARG A 221 -13.17 -5.04 23.03
C ARG A 221 -12.55 -6.20 22.25
N CYS A 222 -11.51 -5.93 21.49
CA CYS A 222 -10.92 -6.89 20.55
C CYS A 222 -9.71 -7.65 21.13
N ASP A 223 -9.11 -7.20 22.23
CA ASP A 223 -8.03 -7.93 22.91
C ASP A 223 -8.49 -8.28 24.34
N ALA A 224 -9.47 -9.18 24.40
CA ALA A 224 -10.19 -9.59 25.60
C ALA A 224 -10.81 -8.41 26.38
N GLU A 225 -10.06 -7.76 27.26
CA GLU A 225 -10.51 -6.63 28.08
C GLU A 225 -10.19 -5.27 27.46
N HIS A 226 -9.31 -5.20 26.46
CA HIS A 226 -8.88 -3.93 25.89
C HIS A 226 -9.77 -3.46 24.74
N LYS A 227 -10.15 -2.17 24.79
CA LYS A 227 -10.83 -1.50 23.68
C LYS A 227 -9.89 -1.31 22.49
N PHE A 228 -10.44 -1.27 21.28
CA PHE A 228 -9.67 -1.03 20.06
C PHE A 228 -8.78 0.22 20.12
N SER A 229 -9.22 1.31 20.75
CA SER A 229 -8.41 2.54 20.88
C SER A 229 -7.09 2.31 21.62
N ARG A 230 -7.08 1.42 22.62
CA ARG A 230 -5.87 1.02 23.35
C ARG A 230 -5.00 0.14 22.47
N VAL A 231 -5.59 -0.87 21.83
CA VAL A 231 -4.90 -1.77 20.90
C VAL A 231 -4.23 -0.99 19.77
N TYR A 232 -4.91 0.02 19.21
CA TYR A 232 -4.39 0.89 18.17
C TYR A 232 -3.25 1.78 18.67
N LYS A 233 -3.35 2.33 19.90
CA LYS A 233 -2.24 3.08 20.51
C LYS A 233 -1.01 2.20 20.68
N GLU A 234 -1.16 1.03 21.29
CA GLU A 234 -0.07 0.07 21.49
C GLU A 234 0.53 -0.38 20.15
N ALA A 235 -0.29 -0.61 19.12
CA ALA A 235 0.18 -0.93 17.78
C ALA A 235 1.06 0.20 17.21
N ARG A 236 0.67 1.46 17.39
CA ARG A 236 1.48 2.61 16.96
C ARG A 236 2.79 2.70 17.73
N ASP A 237 2.75 2.52 19.05
CA ASP A 237 3.95 2.57 19.90
C ASP A 237 4.96 1.49 19.44
N LEU A 238 4.49 0.26 19.16
CA LEU A 238 5.33 -0.80 18.58
C LEU A 238 6.00 -0.37 17.27
N LEU A 239 5.29 0.33 16.38
CA LEU A 239 5.86 0.82 15.11
C LEU A 239 6.90 1.93 15.31
N GLN A 240 6.72 2.78 16.33
CA GLN A 240 7.67 3.84 16.66
C GLN A 240 8.98 3.29 17.24
N GLU A 241 8.90 2.15 17.93
CA GLU A 241 10.06 1.46 18.51
C GLU A 241 10.84 0.62 17.49
N LEU A 242 10.31 0.38 16.29
CA LEU A 242 11.03 -0.36 15.24
C LEU A 242 12.28 0.41 14.80
N LYS A 243 13.42 -0.31 14.81
CA LYS A 243 14.73 0.24 14.45
C LYS A 243 15.24 -0.39 13.16
N ALA A 244 15.78 0.42 12.26
CA ALA A 244 16.55 -0.08 11.13
C ALA A 244 17.88 -0.72 11.62
N PRO A 245 18.60 -1.47 10.77
CA PRO A 245 19.90 -2.08 11.14
C PRO A 245 20.93 -1.07 11.69
N ASN A 246 20.84 0.19 11.26
CA ASN A 246 21.65 1.31 11.75
C ASN A 246 21.19 1.88 13.12
N LYS A 247 20.25 1.23 13.81
CA LYS A 247 19.63 1.61 15.09
C LYS A 247 18.78 2.88 15.06
N ASN A 248 18.65 3.54 13.93
CA ASN A 248 17.72 4.66 13.76
C ASN A 248 16.28 4.15 13.68
N ARG A 249 15.33 5.02 13.98
CA ARG A 249 13.90 4.72 13.84
C ARG A 249 13.58 4.35 12.39
N LEU A 250 12.92 3.20 12.19
CA LEU A 250 12.60 2.67 10.86
C LEU A 250 11.48 3.47 10.18
N LEU A 251 10.49 3.93 10.95
CA LEU A 251 9.26 4.54 10.46
C LEU A 251 9.09 5.97 11.00
N SER A 252 8.93 6.95 10.12
CA SER A 252 8.53 8.30 10.54
C SER A 252 7.06 8.35 10.97
N ASP A 253 6.67 9.38 11.73
CA ASP A 253 5.27 9.54 12.16
C ASP A 253 4.32 9.80 10.99
N GLU A 254 4.79 10.44 9.92
CA GLU A 254 4.03 10.68 8.69
C GLU A 254 3.70 9.37 7.97
N ARG A 255 4.64 8.42 7.91
CA ARG A 255 4.40 7.09 7.32
C ARG A 255 3.34 6.32 8.10
N VAL A 256 3.40 6.36 9.43
CA VAL A 256 2.39 5.72 10.29
C VAL A 256 1.02 6.39 10.13
N LYS A 257 0.98 7.73 10.09
CA LYS A 257 -0.25 8.50 9.85
C LYS A 257 -0.85 8.20 8.47
N PHE A 258 -0.03 8.06 7.44
CA PHE A 258 -0.47 7.69 6.10
C PHE A 258 -1.09 6.29 6.06
N ALA A 259 -0.48 5.30 6.71
CA ALA A 259 -1.05 3.96 6.82
C ALA A 259 -2.39 3.97 7.58
N ALA A 260 -2.47 4.75 8.67
CA ALA A 260 -3.70 4.91 9.44
C ALA A 260 -4.88 5.46 8.64
N GLN A 261 -4.64 6.40 7.71
CA GLN A 261 -5.68 6.95 6.84
C GLN A 261 -6.29 5.91 5.88
N ARG A 262 -5.56 4.82 5.60
CA ARG A 262 -5.99 3.72 4.74
C ARG A 262 -6.67 2.59 5.52
N LEU A 263 -6.68 2.67 6.84
CA LEU A 263 -7.30 1.71 7.73
C LEU A 263 -8.70 2.20 8.13
N GLN A 264 -9.74 1.54 7.64
CA GLN A 264 -11.12 1.79 8.02
C GLN A 264 -11.53 0.79 9.09
N VAL A 265 -12.07 1.26 10.21
CA VAL A 265 -12.43 0.38 11.33
C VAL A 265 -13.92 0.48 11.59
N LYS A 266 -14.60 -0.66 11.64
CA LYS A 266 -15.99 -0.78 12.09
C LYS A 266 -16.09 -1.78 13.23
N PHE A 267 -17.10 -1.59 14.08
CA PHE A 267 -17.35 -2.45 15.23
C PHE A 267 -18.73 -3.09 15.15
N GLY A 268 -18.84 -4.33 15.59
CA GLY A 268 -20.14 -4.99 15.72
C GLY A 268 -20.04 -6.32 16.45
N ARG A 269 -21.17 -7.00 16.63
CA ARG A 269 -21.25 -8.31 17.30
C ARG A 269 -21.29 -9.41 16.25
N PHE A 270 -20.26 -10.24 16.23
CA PHE A 270 -20.13 -11.35 15.29
C PHE A 270 -19.11 -12.35 15.84
N HIS A 271 -18.99 -13.51 15.18
CA HIS A 271 -18.00 -14.52 15.54
C HIS A 271 -17.24 -15.11 14.34
N CYS A 272 -17.63 -14.78 13.10
CA CYS A 272 -16.91 -15.22 11.92
C CYS A 272 -15.49 -14.63 11.89
N LYS A 273 -14.56 -15.38 11.28
CA LYS A 273 -13.19 -14.90 11.03
C LYS A 273 -12.83 -15.12 9.58
N MET A 274 -12.44 -14.06 8.91
CA MET A 274 -12.00 -14.12 7.53
C MET A 274 -11.10 -12.94 7.18
N ILE A 275 -10.25 -13.15 6.18
CA ILE A 275 -9.71 -12.06 5.37
C ILE A 275 -10.21 -12.22 3.95
N ALA A 276 -10.46 -11.12 3.27
CA ALA A 276 -10.85 -11.14 1.87
C ALA A 276 -10.17 -10.03 1.09
N LEU A 277 -9.94 -10.29 -0.18
CA LEU A 277 -9.57 -9.33 -1.20
C LEU A 277 -10.75 -9.16 -2.15
N ARG A 278 -11.08 -7.92 -2.48
CA ARG A 278 -11.95 -7.55 -3.59
C ARG A 278 -11.19 -6.68 -4.59
N VAL A 279 -11.19 -7.08 -5.85
CA VAL A 279 -10.60 -6.33 -6.97
C VAL A 279 -11.52 -6.47 -8.17
N ASP A 280 -12.05 -5.35 -8.67
CA ASP A 280 -12.94 -5.31 -9.83
C ASP A 280 -14.07 -6.37 -9.75
N ALA A 281 -14.03 -7.36 -10.64
CA ALA A 281 -15.00 -8.46 -10.75
C ALA A 281 -14.62 -9.73 -9.97
N SER A 282 -13.43 -9.79 -9.37
CA SER A 282 -12.92 -10.97 -8.68
C SER A 282 -12.72 -10.75 -7.18
N ALA A 283 -12.80 -11.85 -6.44
CA ALA A 283 -12.55 -11.87 -5.01
C ALA A 283 -11.83 -13.15 -4.59
N GLU A 284 -11.01 -13.02 -3.55
CA GLU A 284 -10.41 -14.13 -2.84
C GLU A 284 -10.74 -14.00 -1.35
N MET A 285 -10.97 -15.11 -0.67
CA MET A 285 -11.31 -15.12 0.75
C MET A 285 -10.64 -16.28 1.45
N LEU A 286 -10.05 -16.00 2.61
CA LEU A 286 -9.61 -16.99 3.57
C LEU A 286 -10.56 -16.94 4.77
N THR A 287 -11.20 -18.05 5.10
CA THR A 287 -11.95 -18.21 6.35
C THR A 287 -11.26 -19.21 7.27
N THR A 288 -11.35 -18.97 8.58
CA THR A 288 -10.69 -19.80 9.58
C THR A 288 -11.43 -19.79 10.91
N SER A 289 -11.17 -20.78 11.78
CA SER A 289 -11.58 -20.71 13.18
C SER A 289 -10.64 -19.85 14.04
N ALA A 290 -9.47 -19.46 13.52
CA ALA A 290 -8.49 -18.61 14.19
C ALA A 290 -8.88 -17.13 14.15
N SER A 291 -8.91 -16.46 15.31
CA SER A 291 -8.94 -14.99 15.34
C SER A 291 -7.57 -14.41 15.01
N PHE A 292 -7.50 -13.17 14.52
CA PHE A 292 -6.24 -12.48 14.23
C PHE A 292 -5.56 -12.00 15.52
N HIS A 293 -5.15 -12.94 16.36
CA HIS A 293 -4.74 -12.72 17.75
C HIS A 293 -3.67 -13.73 18.19
N ARG A 294 -2.75 -13.32 19.08
CA ARG A 294 -1.61 -14.10 19.58
C ARG A 294 -1.97 -15.46 20.15
N TRP A 295 -3.15 -15.59 20.75
CA TRP A 295 -3.61 -16.87 21.28
C TRP A 295 -3.75 -17.95 20.20
N HIS A 296 -4.13 -17.58 18.98
CA HIS A 296 -4.19 -18.52 17.87
C HIS A 296 -2.83 -18.71 17.18
N PHE A 297 -1.94 -17.73 17.24
CA PHE A 297 -0.72 -17.71 16.44
C PHE A 297 0.58 -17.96 17.21
N GLU A 298 0.52 -18.04 18.54
CA GLU A 298 1.72 -18.24 19.37
C GLU A 298 1.55 -19.37 20.38
N LEU A 299 0.33 -19.65 20.85
CA LEU A 299 0.08 -20.59 21.96
C LEU A 299 -0.44 -21.98 21.52
N GLU A 300 -0.04 -22.44 20.33
CA GLU A 300 -0.24 -23.82 19.85
C GLU A 300 -1.71 -24.31 19.84
N SER A 301 -2.58 -23.59 19.13
CA SER A 301 -3.84 -24.17 18.64
C SER A 301 -3.72 -24.51 17.16
N GLY A 302 -4.33 -25.64 16.78
CA GLY A 302 -4.66 -25.86 15.38
C GLY A 302 -6.07 -25.35 15.13
N ASP A 303 -6.27 -24.82 13.94
CA ASP A 303 -7.51 -24.21 13.52
C ASP A 303 -7.88 -24.72 12.13
N THR A 304 -9.17 -24.65 11.81
CA THR A 304 -9.65 -24.92 10.45
C THR A 304 -9.34 -23.72 9.57
N VAL A 305 -8.96 -23.98 8.32
CA VAL A 305 -8.67 -22.95 7.33
C VAL A 305 -9.17 -23.38 5.96
N LEU A 306 -9.83 -22.46 5.27
CA LEU A 306 -10.37 -22.64 3.94
C LEU A 306 -10.08 -21.40 3.10
N HIS A 307 -9.53 -21.60 1.90
CA HIS A 307 -9.25 -20.55 0.94
C HIS A 307 -10.14 -20.73 -0.29
N VAL A 308 -10.90 -19.69 -0.64
CA VAL A 308 -11.90 -19.73 -1.70
C VAL A 308 -11.69 -18.56 -2.65
N ARG A 309 -11.90 -18.81 -3.93
CA ARG A 309 -12.02 -17.78 -4.97
C ARG A 309 -13.47 -17.67 -5.39
N MET A 310 -13.95 -16.45 -5.57
CA MET A 310 -15.33 -16.16 -5.93
C MET A 310 -15.43 -14.87 -6.75
N SER A 311 -16.64 -14.54 -7.23
CA SER A 311 -16.88 -13.24 -7.83
C SER A 311 -16.91 -12.13 -6.77
N ALA A 312 -16.59 -10.90 -7.17
CA ALA A 312 -16.68 -9.76 -6.28
C ALA A 312 -18.12 -9.55 -5.73
N ASP A 313 -19.13 -9.80 -6.56
CA ASP A 313 -20.53 -9.67 -6.19
C ASP A 313 -20.93 -10.72 -5.14
N GLU A 314 -20.47 -11.96 -5.30
CA GLU A 314 -20.70 -13.05 -4.34
C GLU A 314 -20.05 -12.76 -2.98
N LEU A 315 -18.82 -12.25 -2.96
CA LEU A 315 -18.17 -11.81 -1.73
C LEU A 315 -19.01 -10.73 -1.04
N VAL A 316 -19.48 -9.74 -1.81
CA VAL A 316 -20.25 -8.62 -1.26
C VAL A 316 -21.59 -9.08 -0.72
N SER A 317 -22.40 -9.79 -1.51
CA SER A 317 -23.75 -10.19 -1.14
C SER A 317 -23.78 -11.13 0.06
N ASN A 318 -22.83 -12.06 0.12
CA ASN A 318 -22.89 -13.17 1.08
C ASN A 318 -22.08 -12.90 2.35
N TYR A 319 -21.06 -12.04 2.30
CA TYR A 319 -20.11 -11.89 3.41
C TYR A 319 -19.89 -10.46 3.86
N VAL A 320 -19.85 -9.47 2.97
CA VAL A 320 -19.51 -8.07 3.33
C VAL A 320 -20.76 -7.26 3.68
N ALA A 321 -21.80 -7.30 2.85
CA ALA A 321 -23.06 -6.58 3.06
C ALA A 321 -23.78 -7.01 4.36
N PRO A 322 -23.85 -8.30 4.72
CA PRO A 322 -24.43 -8.72 6.00
C PRO A 322 -23.72 -8.17 7.24
N LEU A 323 -22.46 -7.73 7.09
CA LEU A 323 -21.67 -7.10 8.16
C LEU A 323 -21.79 -5.56 8.14
N GLY A 324 -22.57 -4.98 7.22
CA GLY A 324 -22.66 -3.53 7.02
C GLY A 324 -21.34 -2.90 6.56
N LEU A 325 -20.47 -3.67 5.90
CA LEU A 325 -19.16 -3.23 5.40
C LEU A 325 -19.20 -2.79 3.94
N GLU A 326 -20.37 -2.79 3.31
CA GLU A 326 -20.52 -2.33 1.93
C GLU A 326 -20.03 -0.88 1.80
N HIS A 327 -19.20 -0.66 0.78
CA HIS A 327 -18.77 0.66 0.44
C HIS A 327 -19.94 1.33 -0.27
N GLN A 328 -20.62 2.27 0.39
CA GLN A 328 -21.46 3.20 -0.36
C GLN A 328 -20.51 4.03 -1.22
N PRO A 329 -20.55 3.93 -2.57
CA PRO A 329 -19.85 4.91 -3.38
C PRO A 329 -20.41 6.25 -2.93
N SER A 330 -19.53 7.12 -2.44
CA SER A 330 -19.87 8.49 -2.10
C SER A 330 -20.69 9.05 -3.26
N ARG A 331 -22.01 9.14 -3.09
CA ARG A 331 -22.86 9.87 -4.03
C ARG A 331 -22.25 11.26 -4.06
N GLY A 332 -21.83 11.70 -5.25
CA GLY A 332 -21.36 13.05 -5.46
C GLY A 332 -22.43 13.99 -4.94
N LEU A 333 -22.19 14.53 -3.76
CA LEU A 333 -22.83 15.71 -3.25
C LEU A 333 -21.78 16.79 -3.47
N ASP A 334 -22.16 17.68 -4.36
CA ASP A 334 -21.47 18.92 -4.62
C ASP A 334 -21.18 19.65 -3.31
N ASP A 335 -20.01 20.30 -3.30
CA ASP A 335 -19.54 21.39 -2.44
C ASP A 335 -20.44 21.78 -1.26
N ASP A 336 -19.91 21.60 -0.03
CA ASP A 336 -19.82 22.67 0.97
C ASP A 336 -18.99 22.22 2.19
N ASP A 337 -17.91 22.97 2.40
CA ASP A 337 -17.25 23.39 3.64
C ASP A 337 -17.08 22.46 4.88
N ASP A 338 -15.80 22.38 5.24
CA ASP A 338 -15.22 22.47 6.59
C ASP A 338 -15.08 21.24 7.52
N ASP A 339 -13.89 21.23 8.12
CA ASP A 339 -13.40 20.61 9.35
C ASP A 339 -13.03 19.12 9.47
N SER A 340 -11.72 18.92 9.71
CA SER A 340 -11.04 18.01 10.65
C SER A 340 -11.51 16.55 10.85
N PRO A 341 -10.60 15.54 10.85
CA PRO A 341 -10.99 14.14 11.02
C PRO A 341 -11.41 13.84 12.47
N SER A 342 -12.70 13.89 12.74
CA SER A 342 -13.30 13.40 13.98
C SER A 342 -13.52 11.88 13.88
N VAL A 343 -12.89 11.13 14.77
CA VAL A 343 -13.27 9.74 15.04
C VAL A 343 -14.54 9.79 15.87
N THR A 344 -15.70 9.73 15.23
CA THR A 344 -16.99 9.58 15.93
C THR A 344 -17.53 8.16 15.73
N PRO A 345 -17.86 7.43 16.81
CA PRO A 345 -18.60 6.19 16.70
C PRO A 345 -20.08 6.50 16.47
N SER A 346 -20.64 6.11 15.31
CA SER A 346 -22.07 6.21 15.06
C SER A 346 -22.82 5.24 15.99
N MET A 347 -23.55 5.77 16.96
CA MET A 347 -24.49 4.98 17.75
C MET A 347 -25.86 4.99 17.08
N SER A 348 -26.35 3.83 16.67
CA SER A 348 -27.76 3.62 16.36
C SER A 348 -28.57 3.52 17.66
N PRO A 349 -29.81 4.04 17.70
CA PRO A 349 -30.61 4.08 18.92
C PRO A 349 -31.14 2.69 19.28
N SER A 350 -30.84 2.26 20.51
CA SER A 350 -31.43 1.09 21.15
C SER A 350 -32.84 1.41 21.65
N ILE A 351 -33.81 0.63 21.17
CA ILE A 351 -35.18 0.57 21.67
C ILE A 351 -35.16 0.13 23.15
N SER A 352 -35.77 0.94 24.01
CA SER A 352 -35.98 0.62 25.42
C SER A 352 -37.11 -0.40 25.57
N SER A 353 -36.80 -1.58 26.09
CA SER A 353 -37.80 -2.50 26.63
C SER A 353 -37.50 -2.74 28.10
N SER A 354 -38.35 -2.16 28.93
CA SER A 354 -38.46 -2.35 30.37
C SER A 354 -38.55 -3.84 30.72
N ARG A 355 -37.75 -4.30 31.69
CA ARG A 355 -38.04 -5.55 32.43
C ARG A 355 -37.70 -5.41 33.91
N PRO A 356 -38.46 -6.09 34.78
CA PRO A 356 -38.47 -5.84 36.21
C PRO A 356 -37.40 -6.64 36.96
N SER A 357 -36.99 -6.06 38.09
CA SER A 357 -36.08 -6.63 39.08
C SER A 357 -36.67 -7.85 39.78
N ILE A 358 -36.00 -9.00 39.63
CA ILE A 358 -36.19 -10.17 40.49
C ILE A 358 -34.87 -10.43 41.21
N SER A 359 -34.87 -10.19 42.52
CA SER A 359 -33.84 -10.62 43.45
C SER A 359 -33.92 -12.13 43.63
N SER A 360 -32.80 -12.83 43.44
CA SER A 360 -32.63 -14.19 43.98
C SER A 360 -31.18 -14.39 44.39
N SER A 361 -30.99 -14.41 45.70
CA SER A 361 -29.80 -14.91 46.37
C SER A 361 -29.78 -16.43 46.25
N ARG A 362 -28.74 -16.99 45.63
CA ARG A 362 -28.37 -18.39 45.81
C ARG A 362 -26.87 -18.47 46.07
N SER A 363 -26.55 -18.86 47.30
CA SER A 363 -25.23 -19.30 47.71
C SER A 363 -24.87 -20.58 46.97
N MET A 364 -23.64 -20.67 46.47
CA MET A 364 -23.04 -21.93 46.05
C MET A 364 -22.16 -22.49 47.18
N PRO A 365 -22.19 -23.81 47.43
CA PRO A 365 -21.28 -24.47 48.35
C PRO A 365 -19.91 -24.75 47.68
N PRO A 366 -18.85 -24.96 48.47
CA PRO A 366 -17.50 -25.14 47.94
C PRO A 366 -17.31 -26.55 47.37
N VAL A 367 -16.76 -26.60 46.15
CA VAL A 367 -16.31 -27.84 45.50
C VAL A 367 -14.97 -28.26 46.10
N ARG A 368 -14.97 -29.37 46.84
CA ARG A 368 -13.76 -30.14 47.19
C ARG A 368 -13.53 -31.18 46.11
N HIS A 369 -12.37 -31.16 45.45
CA HIS A 369 -11.85 -32.35 44.78
C HIS A 369 -10.49 -32.74 45.34
N LEU A 370 -10.51 -33.93 45.93
CA LEU A 370 -9.39 -34.77 46.32
C LEU A 370 -8.60 -35.18 45.07
N PHE A 371 -7.29 -35.02 45.11
CA PHE A 371 -6.37 -35.90 44.40
C PHE A 371 -5.80 -36.88 45.41
N ALA A 372 -6.12 -38.16 45.23
CA ALA A 372 -5.40 -39.28 45.83
C ALA A 372 -4.47 -39.88 44.77
N ARG A 373 -3.37 -40.45 45.28
CA ARG A 373 -2.24 -41.06 44.57
C ARG A 373 -2.61 -42.20 43.63
#